data_AF-A0AAJ2FKW5-F1
#
_entry.id   AF-A0AAJ2FKW5-F1
#
_cell.length_a   1.000
_cell.length_b   1.000
_cell.length_c   1.000
_cell.angle_alpha   90.00
_cell.angle_beta   90.00
_cell.angle_gamma   90.00
#
_symmetry.space_group_name_H-M   'P 1'
#
loop_
_entity.id
_entity.type
_entity.pdbx_description
1 polymer ?
#
loop_
_entity_poly.entity_id
_entity_poly.type
_entity_poly.pdbx_seq_one_letter_code
_entity_poly.pdbx_strand_id
1 'polypeptide(L)'
;MSLTPQYVYTQEQVTAAFNEIKATLFRGITAQATPKVLIVAGLQGSGKTYLLEKYLLPSKRYEQFVRLYLPEYREKHPQYAEMIKRGVLHAYKHTEAFVREVSAKIFTEAFTLKYNIIMECAFDSLDFAAFPPLATAACYQFETHIVGCNQAFAHVSSIKRALSSLEKKELERFVPLASLDASMSNAQAIILAFETASKAVSGSQITVYERGLGGLKERVSRFQKIYTKDATEVTPPTAPTACSTYADILNNHVYTKRERDEMLKECHLALLKTQAHATLVPDFVYNDLYAYIVKYVYR
;
A
#
# COMPACT_ATOMS: atom_id res chain seq x y z
N MET A 1 21.09 -25.41 4.81
CA MET A 1 20.11 -26.45 4.42
C MET A 1 18.93 -25.76 3.76
N SER A 2 18.70 -25.98 2.45
CA SER A 2 17.55 -25.38 1.76
C SER A 2 16.28 -26.08 2.24
N LEU A 3 15.51 -25.39 3.07
CA LEU A 3 14.18 -25.84 3.45
C LEU A 3 13.35 -25.93 2.17
N THR A 4 12.96 -27.14 1.78
CA THR A 4 11.86 -27.36 0.85
C THR A 4 10.68 -26.49 1.26
N PRO A 5 10.00 -25.77 0.35
CA PRO A 5 8.86 -24.95 0.73
C PRO A 5 7.82 -25.84 1.41
N GLN A 6 7.50 -25.57 2.67
CA GLN A 6 6.58 -26.39 3.47
C GLN A 6 5.17 -26.47 2.85
N TYR A 7 4.83 -25.48 2.02
CA TYR A 7 3.55 -25.39 1.33
C TYR A 7 3.84 -25.14 -0.16
N VAL A 8 3.69 -26.18 -0.96
CA VAL A 8 3.94 -26.14 -2.41
C VAL A 8 2.59 -26.09 -3.12
N TYR A 9 2.53 -25.31 -4.20
CA TYR A 9 1.39 -25.27 -5.09
C TYR A 9 1.84 -25.41 -6.54
N THR A 10 0.93 -25.81 -7.42
CA THR A 10 1.18 -25.96 -8.86
C THR A 10 0.58 -24.80 -9.67
N GLN A 11 1.02 -24.64 -10.92
CA GLN A 11 0.46 -23.62 -11.81
C GLN A 11 -1.01 -23.89 -12.16
N GLU A 12 -1.42 -25.15 -12.17
CA GLU A 12 -2.82 -25.56 -12.34
C GLU A 12 -3.66 -25.06 -11.17
N GLN A 13 -3.15 -25.12 -9.94
CA GLN A 13 -3.84 -24.62 -8.75
C GLN A 13 -3.94 -23.09 -8.73
N VAL A 14 -2.90 -22.38 -9.15
CA VAL A 14 -2.95 -20.92 -9.36
C VAL A 14 -4.01 -20.57 -10.40
N THR A 15 -4.05 -21.31 -11.51
CA THR A 15 -5.03 -21.10 -12.59
C THR A 15 -6.45 -21.42 -12.14
N ALA A 16 -6.65 -22.47 -11.35
CA ALA A 16 -7.95 -22.82 -10.78
C ALA A 16 -8.46 -21.72 -9.83
N ALA A 17 -7.62 -21.24 -8.91
CA ALA A 17 -7.95 -20.13 -8.03
C ALA A 17 -8.29 -18.85 -8.81
N PHE A 18 -7.49 -18.54 -9.83
CA PHE A 18 -7.78 -17.43 -10.74
C PHE A 18 -9.14 -17.56 -11.42
N ASN A 19 -9.46 -18.73 -11.98
CA ASN A 19 -10.74 -18.98 -12.66
C ASN A 19 -11.93 -18.83 -11.70
N GLU A 20 -11.79 -19.27 -10.46
CA GLU A 20 -12.82 -19.09 -9.43
C GLU A 20 -13.05 -17.60 -9.12
N ILE A 21 -11.97 -16.84 -8.91
CA ILE A 21 -12.05 -15.39 -8.64
C ILE A 21 -12.64 -14.64 -9.84
N LYS A 22 -12.19 -14.99 -11.06
CA LYS A 22 -12.60 -14.38 -12.32
C LYS A 22 -14.12 -14.43 -12.53
N ALA A 23 -14.78 -15.51 -12.09
CA ALA A 23 -16.21 -15.73 -12.28
C ALA A 23 -17.11 -14.65 -11.64
N THR A 24 -16.59 -13.91 -10.66
CA THR A 24 -17.28 -12.80 -10.00
C THR A 24 -16.58 -11.46 -10.23
N LEU A 25 -15.24 -11.43 -10.18
CA LEU A 25 -14.46 -10.19 -10.21
C LEU A 25 -14.72 -9.32 -11.45
N PHE A 26 -14.85 -9.94 -12.63
CA PHE A 26 -15.05 -9.22 -13.90
C PHE A 26 -16.52 -9.13 -14.32
N ARG A 27 -17.44 -9.67 -13.52
CA ARG A 27 -18.85 -9.73 -13.88
C ARG A 27 -19.44 -8.32 -13.99
N GLY A 28 -19.96 -7.98 -15.17
CA GLY A 28 -20.55 -6.67 -15.42
C GLY A 28 -19.54 -5.52 -15.54
N ILE A 29 -18.24 -5.82 -15.60
CA ILE A 29 -17.20 -4.83 -15.88
C ILE A 29 -17.03 -4.70 -17.39
N THR A 30 -17.02 -3.46 -17.87
CA THR A 30 -16.94 -3.15 -19.29
C THR A 30 -15.57 -2.63 -19.69
N ALA A 31 -15.07 -3.10 -20.84
CA ALA A 31 -13.84 -2.59 -21.45
C ALA A 31 -14.01 -1.11 -21.81
N GLN A 32 -12.95 -0.33 -21.65
CA GLN A 32 -12.96 1.11 -21.91
C GLN A 32 -12.04 1.44 -23.09
N ALA A 33 -12.46 2.40 -23.92
CA ALA A 33 -11.59 2.94 -24.97
C ALA A 33 -10.35 3.62 -24.38
N THR A 34 -10.55 4.35 -23.27
CA THR A 34 -9.50 4.96 -22.46
C THR A 34 -9.65 4.45 -21.03
N PRO A 35 -9.03 3.32 -20.68
CA PRO A 35 -9.16 2.76 -19.35
C PRO A 35 -8.50 3.66 -18.30
N LYS A 36 -8.96 3.56 -17.06
CA LYS A 36 -8.49 4.36 -15.93
C LYS A 36 -7.81 3.47 -14.90
N VAL A 37 -6.74 3.98 -14.29
CA VAL A 37 -6.10 3.34 -13.15
C VAL A 37 -6.22 4.23 -11.92
N LEU A 38 -6.90 3.72 -10.89
CA LEU A 38 -6.88 4.30 -9.55
C LEU A 38 -5.67 3.73 -8.80
N ILE A 39 -4.73 4.58 -8.43
CA ILE A 39 -3.55 4.20 -7.66
C ILE A 39 -3.67 4.80 -6.27
N VAL A 40 -3.53 3.98 -5.24
CA VAL A 40 -3.35 4.45 -3.85
C VAL A 40 -1.97 4.03 -3.37
N ALA A 41 -1.08 5.00 -3.17
CA ALA A 41 0.34 4.79 -2.94
C ALA A 41 0.82 5.39 -1.60
N GLY A 42 1.98 4.94 -1.10
CA GLY A 42 2.54 5.35 0.20
C GLY A 42 3.13 4.19 1.01
N LEU A 43 3.86 4.48 2.09
CA LEU A 43 4.48 3.46 2.94
C LEU A 43 3.46 2.50 3.57
N GLN A 44 3.90 1.30 3.96
CA GLN A 44 3.11 0.48 4.88
C GLN A 44 2.83 1.27 6.17
N GLY A 45 1.61 1.19 6.69
CA GLY A 45 1.18 1.98 7.85
C GLY A 45 0.82 3.45 7.57
N SER A 46 1.05 3.99 6.36
CA SER A 46 0.70 5.39 6.05
C SER A 46 -0.82 5.65 6.03
N GLY A 47 -1.64 4.61 5.84
CA GLY A 47 -3.09 4.71 5.81
C GLY A 47 -3.73 4.64 4.43
N LYS A 48 -3.03 4.11 3.43
CA LYS A 48 -3.58 3.85 2.08
C LYS A 48 -4.94 3.17 2.08
N THR A 49 -5.03 2.01 2.73
CA THR A 49 -6.26 1.21 2.80
C THR A 49 -7.42 1.99 3.39
N TYR A 50 -7.19 2.82 4.41
CA TYR A 50 -8.25 3.66 4.97
C TYR A 50 -8.69 4.76 3.98
N LEU A 51 -7.76 5.36 3.20
CA LEU A 51 -8.16 6.31 2.14
C LEU A 51 -9.03 5.61 1.09
N LEU A 52 -8.58 4.45 0.62
CA LEU A 52 -9.30 3.68 -0.38
C LEU A 52 -10.69 3.27 0.11
N GLU A 53 -10.76 2.55 1.23
CA GLU A 53 -11.99 1.92 1.73
C GLU A 53 -12.98 2.91 2.35
N LYS A 54 -12.52 4.02 2.94
CA LYS A 54 -13.39 4.93 3.71
C LYS A 54 -13.72 6.23 2.99
N TYR A 55 -12.98 6.62 1.95
CA TYR A 55 -13.20 7.90 1.26
C TYR A 55 -13.42 7.71 -0.23
N LEU A 56 -12.60 6.88 -0.88
CA LEU A 56 -12.66 6.73 -2.33
C LEU A 56 -13.79 5.77 -2.76
N LEU A 57 -13.77 4.52 -2.29
CA LEU A 57 -14.74 3.50 -2.70
C LEU A 57 -16.21 3.83 -2.33
N PRO A 58 -16.53 4.45 -1.17
CA PRO A 58 -17.92 4.78 -0.85
C PRO A 58 -18.60 5.75 -1.83
N SER A 59 -17.83 6.50 -2.62
CA SER A 59 -18.38 7.41 -3.64
C SER A 59 -19.09 6.70 -4.81
N LYS A 60 -18.96 5.36 -4.92
CA LYS A 60 -19.45 4.53 -6.04
C LYS A 60 -18.87 4.85 -7.42
N ARG A 61 -18.01 5.87 -7.54
CA ARG A 61 -17.31 6.22 -8.79
C ARG A 61 -16.47 5.07 -9.36
N TYR A 62 -16.08 4.12 -8.51
CA TYR A 62 -15.19 3.02 -8.85
C TYR A 62 -15.88 1.65 -8.96
N GLU A 63 -17.22 1.59 -9.03
CA GLU A 63 -17.96 0.32 -9.16
C GLU A 63 -17.59 -0.48 -10.43
N GLN A 64 -17.14 0.21 -11.49
CA GLN A 64 -16.68 -0.40 -12.75
C GLN A 64 -15.16 -0.62 -12.79
N PHE A 65 -14.49 -0.68 -11.63
CA PHE A 65 -13.05 -0.93 -11.54
C PHE A 65 -12.76 -2.32 -10.99
N VAL A 66 -11.78 -2.98 -11.58
CA VAL A 66 -11.25 -4.26 -11.12
C VAL A 66 -10.24 -4.01 -10.01
N ARG A 67 -10.48 -4.56 -8.81
CA ARG A 67 -9.48 -4.60 -7.74
C ARG A 67 -8.47 -5.71 -8.03
N LEU A 68 -7.21 -5.35 -8.24
CA LEU A 68 -6.16 -6.32 -8.61
C LEU A 68 -5.75 -7.26 -7.46
N TYR A 69 -6.07 -6.87 -6.23
CA TYR A 69 -5.78 -7.63 -5.03
C TYR A 69 -6.87 -7.42 -3.98
N LEU A 70 -7.19 -8.51 -3.30
CA LEU A 70 -8.02 -8.57 -2.11
C LEU A 70 -7.37 -9.59 -1.14
N PRO A 71 -7.32 -9.32 0.18
CA PRO A 71 -6.74 -10.24 1.15
C PRO A 71 -7.29 -11.67 1.07
N GLU A 72 -8.58 -11.80 0.76
CA GLU A 72 -9.32 -13.06 0.66
C GLU A 72 -8.79 -13.96 -0.46
N TYR A 73 -8.04 -13.43 -1.44
CA TYR A 73 -7.42 -14.25 -2.48
C TYR A 73 -6.35 -15.20 -1.92
N ARG A 74 -5.77 -14.89 -0.75
CA ARG A 74 -4.84 -15.78 -0.04
C ARG A 74 -5.50 -17.07 0.42
N GLU A 75 -6.80 -17.00 0.70
CA GLU A 75 -7.57 -18.15 1.20
C GLU A 75 -7.76 -19.23 0.13
N LYS A 76 -7.52 -18.87 -1.14
CA LYS A 76 -7.55 -19.80 -2.28
C LYS A 76 -6.31 -20.67 -2.40
N HIS A 77 -5.32 -20.49 -1.53
CA HIS A 77 -4.17 -21.39 -1.48
C HIS A 77 -4.65 -22.82 -1.16
N PRO A 78 -4.20 -23.86 -1.89
CA PRO A 78 -4.70 -25.24 -1.73
C PRO A 78 -4.52 -25.80 -0.31
N GLN A 79 -3.50 -25.31 0.40
CA GLN A 79 -3.19 -25.69 1.78
C GLN A 79 -3.54 -24.60 2.81
N TYR A 80 -4.37 -23.61 2.48
CA TYR A 80 -4.71 -22.49 3.38
C TYR A 80 -5.27 -22.98 4.72
N ALA A 81 -6.13 -23.99 4.70
CA ALA A 81 -6.72 -24.59 5.90
C ALA A 81 -5.67 -25.13 6.89
N GLU A 82 -4.53 -25.64 6.40
CA GLU A 82 -3.43 -26.09 7.27
C GLU A 82 -2.57 -24.94 7.77
N MET A 83 -2.41 -23.89 6.97
CA MET A 83 -1.67 -22.71 7.38
C MET A 83 -2.40 -21.94 8.48
N ILE A 84 -3.71 -21.74 8.34
CA ILE A 84 -4.50 -20.92 9.26
C ILE A 84 -4.64 -21.54 10.65
N LYS A 85 -4.53 -22.88 10.76
CA LYS A 85 -4.41 -23.60 12.05
C LYS A 85 -3.20 -23.15 12.88
N ARG A 86 -2.15 -22.65 12.22
CA ARG A 86 -0.94 -22.10 12.86
C ARG A 86 -1.03 -20.59 13.11
N GLY A 87 -2.16 -19.97 12.77
CA GLY A 87 -2.43 -18.56 12.97
C GLY A 87 -2.29 -17.70 11.73
N VAL A 88 -2.88 -16.50 11.80
CA VAL A 88 -3.02 -15.58 10.67
C VAL A 88 -1.70 -15.03 10.15
N LEU A 89 -0.71 -14.81 11.03
CA LEU A 89 0.64 -14.37 10.63
C LEU A 89 1.36 -15.44 9.80
N HIS A 90 1.20 -16.71 10.21
CA HIS A 90 1.77 -17.86 9.51
C HIS A 90 1.13 -18.01 8.14
N ALA A 91 -0.20 -17.96 8.06
CA ALA A 91 -0.92 -18.00 6.79
C ALA A 91 -0.55 -16.83 5.87
N TYR A 92 -0.43 -15.61 6.39
CA TYR A 92 0.02 -14.46 5.59
C TYR A 92 1.38 -14.72 4.94
N LYS A 93 2.37 -15.12 5.75
CA LYS A 93 3.74 -15.38 5.29
C LYS A 93 3.79 -16.43 4.18
N HIS A 94 3.05 -17.52 4.32
CA HIS A 94 3.14 -18.68 3.45
C HIS A 94 2.22 -18.61 2.22
N THR A 95 1.32 -17.64 2.14
CA THR A 95 0.45 -17.42 0.96
C THR A 95 0.96 -16.34 0.00
N GLU A 96 2.02 -15.60 0.37
CA GLU A 96 2.49 -14.43 -0.39
C GLU A 96 2.87 -14.76 -1.84
N ALA A 97 3.64 -15.82 -2.07
CA ALA A 97 4.07 -16.20 -3.42
C ALA A 97 2.86 -16.59 -4.30
N PHE A 98 1.99 -17.45 -3.76
CA PHE A 98 0.76 -17.89 -4.44
C PHE A 98 -0.14 -16.71 -4.82
N VAL A 99 -0.44 -15.82 -3.86
CA VAL A 99 -1.38 -14.72 -4.13
C VAL A 99 -0.79 -13.71 -5.12
N ARG A 100 0.54 -13.53 -5.14
CA ARG A 100 1.21 -12.71 -6.18
C ARG A 100 1.00 -13.30 -7.57
N GLU A 101 1.12 -14.61 -7.74
CA GLU A 101 0.89 -15.26 -9.03
C GLU A 101 -0.58 -15.19 -9.47
N VAL A 102 -1.52 -15.36 -8.53
CA VAL A 102 -2.95 -15.17 -8.80
C VAL A 102 -3.25 -13.73 -9.21
N SER A 103 -2.75 -12.74 -8.45
CA SER A 103 -2.91 -11.31 -8.78
C SER A 103 -2.24 -10.93 -10.10
N ALA A 104 -1.13 -11.58 -10.49
CA ALA A 104 -0.50 -11.36 -11.79
C ALA A 104 -1.39 -11.84 -12.95
N LYS A 105 -2.11 -12.96 -12.79
CA LYS A 105 -3.12 -13.40 -13.78
C LYS A 105 -4.30 -12.42 -13.86
N ILE A 106 -4.80 -11.95 -12.71
CA ILE A 106 -5.86 -10.92 -12.65
C ILE A 106 -5.43 -9.65 -13.36
N PHE A 107 -4.22 -9.16 -13.07
CA PHE A 107 -3.64 -7.99 -13.72
C PHE A 107 -3.54 -8.19 -15.23
N THR A 108 -2.99 -9.32 -15.67
CA THR A 108 -2.81 -9.62 -17.10
C THR A 108 -4.14 -9.59 -17.85
N GLU A 109 -5.18 -10.22 -17.31
CA GLU A 109 -6.50 -10.22 -17.95
C GLU A 109 -7.14 -8.82 -17.93
N ALA A 110 -7.12 -8.14 -16.79
CA ALA A 110 -7.70 -6.80 -16.66
C ALA A 110 -7.05 -5.79 -17.61
N PHE A 111 -5.73 -5.86 -17.74
CA PHE A 111 -4.94 -4.98 -18.59
C PHE A 111 -5.13 -5.28 -20.07
N THR A 112 -5.17 -6.57 -20.44
CA THR A 112 -5.41 -7.01 -21.84
C THR A 112 -6.79 -6.59 -22.32
N LEU A 113 -7.81 -6.74 -21.46
CA LEU A 113 -9.21 -6.39 -21.77
C LEU A 113 -9.53 -4.90 -21.56
N LYS A 114 -8.54 -4.07 -21.23
CA LYS A 114 -8.69 -2.61 -21.04
C LYS A 114 -9.78 -2.27 -20.01
N TYR A 115 -9.79 -2.97 -18.89
CA TYR A 115 -10.65 -2.60 -17.77
C TYR A 115 -10.06 -1.45 -16.97
N ASN A 116 -10.93 -0.69 -16.30
CA ASN A 116 -10.46 0.19 -15.24
C ASN A 116 -9.93 -0.66 -14.08
N ILE A 117 -8.84 -0.25 -13.45
CA ILE A 117 -8.18 -1.04 -12.40
C ILE A 117 -7.88 -0.21 -11.16
N ILE A 118 -7.96 -0.84 -9.99
CA ILE A 118 -7.51 -0.28 -8.70
C ILE A 118 -6.23 -0.99 -8.28
N MET A 119 -5.18 -0.22 -8.01
CA MET A 119 -3.88 -0.69 -7.59
C MET A 119 -3.45 -0.01 -6.28
N GLU A 120 -3.15 -0.81 -5.25
CA GLU A 120 -2.45 -0.31 -4.06
C GLU A 120 -0.93 -0.51 -4.22
N CYS A 121 -0.16 0.54 -3.92
CA CYS A 121 1.30 0.52 -4.03
C CYS A 121 1.92 0.87 -2.67
N ALA A 122 2.76 -0.02 -2.13
CA ALA A 122 3.41 0.20 -0.83
C ALA A 122 4.85 0.74 -0.93
N PHE A 123 5.31 1.02 -2.15
CA PHE A 123 6.70 1.33 -2.49
C PHE A 123 7.72 0.23 -2.15
N ASP A 124 7.27 -0.98 -1.80
CA ASP A 124 8.10 -2.11 -1.39
C ASP A 124 8.77 -2.88 -2.55
N SER A 125 8.49 -2.51 -3.81
CA SER A 125 9.21 -3.01 -4.98
C SER A 125 9.40 -1.91 -6.03
N LEU A 126 10.58 -1.88 -6.67
CA LEU A 126 10.83 -1.03 -7.83
C LEU A 126 10.01 -1.42 -9.07
N ASP A 127 9.41 -2.62 -9.09
CA ASP A 127 8.51 -3.05 -10.16
C ASP A 127 7.33 -2.08 -10.35
N PHE A 128 6.92 -1.38 -9.29
CA PHE A 128 5.89 -0.34 -9.37
C PHE A 128 6.30 0.87 -10.23
N ALA A 129 7.60 1.10 -10.45
CA ALA A 129 8.10 2.11 -11.39
C ALA A 129 8.08 1.62 -12.85
N ALA A 130 7.98 0.31 -13.09
CA ALA A 130 7.88 -0.27 -14.43
C ALA A 130 6.44 -0.29 -14.97
N PHE A 131 5.43 -0.27 -14.09
CA PHE A 131 4.02 -0.23 -14.48
C PHE A 131 3.59 1.04 -15.25
N PRO A 132 3.95 2.27 -14.82
CA PRO A 132 3.43 3.49 -15.44
C PRO A 132 3.76 3.61 -16.94
N PRO A 133 5.00 3.34 -17.41
CA PRO A 133 5.28 3.31 -18.85
C PRO A 133 4.43 2.31 -19.63
N LEU A 134 4.20 1.10 -19.09
CA LEU A 134 3.35 0.08 -19.71
C LEU A 134 1.90 0.57 -19.83
N ALA A 135 1.37 1.14 -18.75
CA ALA A 135 0.01 1.68 -18.70
C ALA A 135 -0.18 2.89 -19.63
N THR A 136 0.80 3.79 -19.73
CA THR A 136 0.80 4.88 -20.71
C THR A 136 0.78 4.36 -22.15
N ALA A 137 1.59 3.36 -22.49
CA ALA A 137 1.57 2.74 -23.83
C ALA A 137 0.22 2.07 -24.14
N ALA A 138 -0.49 1.64 -23.10
CA ALA A 138 -1.84 1.10 -23.17
C ALA A 138 -2.95 2.17 -23.09
N CYS A 139 -2.61 3.47 -23.11
CA CYS A 139 -3.52 4.62 -23.02
C CYS A 139 -4.33 4.70 -21.71
N TYR A 140 -3.80 4.16 -20.61
CA TYR A 140 -4.44 4.33 -19.30
C TYR A 140 -4.35 5.77 -18.81
N GLN A 141 -5.48 6.33 -18.36
CA GLN A 141 -5.54 7.60 -17.63
C GLN A 141 -5.33 7.33 -16.13
N PHE A 142 -4.50 8.14 -15.47
CA PHE A 142 -4.10 7.91 -14.08
C PHE A 142 -4.90 8.77 -13.10
N GLU A 143 -5.38 8.15 -12.02
CA GLU A 143 -5.84 8.85 -10.83
C GLU A 143 -5.02 8.35 -9.64
N THR A 144 -4.02 9.12 -9.22
CA THR A 144 -3.04 8.70 -8.21
C THR A 144 -3.24 9.47 -6.91
N HIS A 145 -3.43 8.74 -5.82
CA HIS A 145 -3.52 9.27 -4.47
C HIS A 145 -2.34 8.76 -3.64
N ILE A 146 -1.44 9.65 -3.25
CA ILE A 146 -0.22 9.32 -2.49
C ILE A 146 -0.42 9.75 -1.04
N VAL A 147 -0.23 8.84 -0.10
CA VAL A 147 -0.27 9.14 1.34
C VAL A 147 1.15 9.17 1.88
N GLY A 148 1.65 10.38 2.13
CA GLY A 148 2.91 10.66 2.81
C GLY A 148 2.74 10.76 4.32
N CYS A 149 3.75 10.29 5.04
CA CYS A 149 3.90 10.48 6.48
C CYS A 149 5.37 10.26 6.85
N ASN A 150 5.78 10.68 8.04
CA ASN A 150 7.11 10.35 8.53
C ASN A 150 7.23 8.85 8.87
N GLN A 151 8.48 8.37 8.92
CA GLN A 151 8.78 6.95 9.12
C GLN A 151 8.30 6.41 10.47
N ALA A 152 8.52 7.14 11.56
CA ALA A 152 8.17 6.69 12.90
C ALA A 152 6.66 6.49 13.04
N PHE A 153 5.87 7.42 12.51
CA PHE A 153 4.42 7.29 12.42
C PHE A 153 4.00 6.09 11.58
N ALA A 154 4.61 5.89 10.40
CA ALA A 154 4.30 4.76 9.53
C ALA A 154 4.55 3.43 10.26
N HIS A 155 5.70 3.31 10.93
CA HIS A 155 6.11 2.11 11.61
C HIS A 155 5.21 1.77 12.81
N VAL A 156 5.00 2.72 13.73
CA VAL A 156 4.10 2.52 14.88
C VAL A 156 2.67 2.22 14.41
N SER A 157 2.21 2.88 13.35
CA SER A 157 0.90 2.59 12.75
C SER A 157 0.81 1.17 12.18
N SER A 158 1.87 0.68 11.55
CA SER A 158 1.93 -0.69 11.02
C SER A 158 1.91 -1.74 12.15
N ILE A 159 2.63 -1.51 13.25
CA ILE A 159 2.62 -2.37 14.44
C ILE A 159 1.21 -2.41 15.03
N LYS A 160 0.59 -1.26 15.24
CA LYS A 160 -0.79 -1.17 15.77
C LYS A 160 -1.79 -1.89 14.88
N ARG A 161 -1.64 -1.79 13.55
CA ARG A 161 -2.48 -2.51 12.59
C ARG A 161 -2.33 -4.01 12.76
N ALA A 162 -1.09 -4.53 12.80
CA ALA A 162 -0.81 -5.95 13.00
C ALA A 162 -1.37 -6.48 14.33
N LEU A 163 -1.23 -5.72 15.42
CA LEU A 163 -1.82 -6.08 16.72
C LEU A 163 -3.35 -6.12 16.66
N SER A 164 -3.99 -5.14 16.01
CA SER A 164 -5.45 -5.17 15.85
C SER A 164 -5.93 -6.32 14.97
N SER A 165 -5.18 -6.68 13.92
CA SER A 165 -5.52 -7.83 13.06
C SER A 165 -5.33 -9.15 13.79
N LEU A 166 -4.33 -9.27 14.69
CA LEU A 166 -4.20 -10.43 15.57
C LEU A 166 -5.42 -10.61 16.47
N GLU A 167 -5.88 -9.53 17.13
CA GLU A 167 -7.08 -9.54 17.98
C GLU A 167 -8.31 -10.01 17.19
N LYS A 168 -8.43 -9.58 15.93
CA LYS A 168 -9.55 -9.91 15.03
C LYS A 168 -9.38 -11.21 14.24
N LYS A 169 -8.24 -11.88 14.36
CA LYS A 169 -7.86 -13.04 13.53
C LYS A 169 -7.94 -12.74 12.03
N GLU A 170 -7.44 -11.58 11.62
CA GLU A 170 -7.32 -11.13 10.24
C GLU A 170 -5.89 -11.35 9.71
N LEU A 171 -5.76 -11.66 8.42
CA LEU A 171 -4.47 -11.84 7.76
C LEU A 171 -3.66 -10.55 7.75
N GLU A 172 -2.49 -10.56 8.41
CA GLU A 172 -1.58 -9.43 8.46
C GLU A 172 -0.14 -9.89 8.78
N ARG A 173 0.82 -8.97 8.68
CA ARG A 173 2.20 -9.16 9.13
C ARG A 173 2.67 -7.98 9.98
N PHE A 174 3.67 -8.22 10.82
CA PHE A 174 4.52 -7.14 11.33
C PHE A 174 5.50 -6.70 10.25
N VAL A 175 5.68 -5.39 10.09
CA VAL A 175 6.58 -4.80 9.09
C VAL A 175 7.85 -4.35 9.80
N PRO A 176 9.02 -4.95 9.50
CA PRO A 176 10.29 -4.49 10.06
C PRO A 176 10.66 -3.10 9.59
N LEU A 177 11.40 -2.35 10.40
CA LEU A 177 11.90 -1.01 10.04
C LEU A 177 12.71 -1.02 8.73
N ALA A 178 13.57 -2.02 8.53
CA ALA A 178 14.37 -2.16 7.31
C ALA A 178 13.51 -2.30 6.03
N SER A 179 12.32 -2.89 6.13
CA SER A 179 11.38 -2.93 5.01
C SER A 179 10.82 -1.56 4.69
N LEU A 180 10.57 -0.71 5.71
CA LEU A 180 10.16 0.67 5.50
C LEU A 180 11.29 1.52 4.91
N ASP A 181 12.53 1.32 5.34
CA ASP A 181 13.71 2.00 4.76
C ASP A 181 13.85 1.69 3.26
N ALA A 182 13.70 0.42 2.89
CA ALA A 182 13.69 0.00 1.49
C ALA A 182 12.53 0.66 0.72
N SER A 183 11.31 0.69 1.30
CA SER A 183 10.17 1.37 0.68
C SER A 183 10.39 2.87 0.49
N MET A 184 11.00 3.55 1.47
CA MET A 184 11.34 4.97 1.39
C MET A 184 12.35 5.24 0.27
N SER A 185 13.36 4.37 0.14
CA SER A 185 14.38 4.49 -0.90
C SER A 185 13.81 4.34 -2.31
N ASN A 186 12.76 3.53 -2.48
CA ASN A 186 12.09 3.33 -3.77
C ASN A 186 11.07 4.44 -4.10
N ALA A 187 10.55 5.15 -3.10
CA ALA A 187 9.41 6.05 -3.26
C ALA A 187 9.66 7.14 -4.32
N GLN A 188 10.86 7.73 -4.35
CA GLN A 188 11.20 8.78 -5.31
C GLN A 188 11.06 8.28 -6.76
N ALA A 189 11.66 7.15 -7.09
CA ALA A 189 11.63 6.59 -8.44
C ALA A 189 10.19 6.23 -8.87
N ILE A 190 9.41 5.65 -7.96
CA ILE A 190 8.03 5.24 -8.24
C ILE A 190 7.12 6.45 -8.45
N ILE A 191 7.22 7.47 -7.58
CA ILE A 191 6.41 8.69 -7.69
C ILE A 191 6.76 9.44 -8.98
N LEU A 192 8.06 9.54 -9.32
CA LEU A 192 8.50 10.14 -10.57
C LEU A 192 7.93 9.40 -11.79
N ALA A 193 7.89 8.07 -11.76
CA ALA A 193 7.29 7.29 -12.84
C ALA A 193 5.79 7.57 -12.99
N PHE A 194 5.04 7.67 -11.89
CA PHE A 194 3.62 8.06 -11.93
C PHE A 194 3.41 9.49 -12.46
N GLU A 195 4.26 10.43 -12.06
CA GLU A 195 4.19 11.81 -12.52
C GLU A 195 4.50 11.95 -14.02
N THR A 196 5.55 11.27 -14.51
CA THR A 196 5.86 11.23 -15.94
C THR A 196 4.73 10.61 -16.74
N ALA A 197 4.15 9.50 -16.27
CA ALA A 197 3.03 8.85 -16.94
C ALA A 197 1.77 9.74 -16.95
N SER A 198 1.50 10.46 -15.86
CA SER A 198 0.37 11.38 -15.75
C SER A 198 0.49 12.57 -16.72
N LYS A 199 1.69 13.08 -16.95
CA LYS A 199 1.96 14.12 -17.97
C LYS A 199 1.70 13.64 -19.40
N ALA A 200 1.87 12.34 -19.66
CA ALA A 200 1.73 11.78 -21.00
C ALA A 200 0.26 11.56 -21.42
N VAL A 201 -0.68 11.51 -20.46
CA VAL A 201 -2.10 11.20 -20.71
C VAL A 201 -2.99 12.28 -20.09
N SER A 202 -3.61 13.10 -20.95
CA SER A 202 -4.50 14.18 -20.53
C SER A 202 -5.60 13.73 -19.57
N GLY A 203 -5.89 14.59 -18.59
CA GLY A 203 -6.88 14.34 -17.55
C GLY A 203 -6.38 13.43 -16.44
N SER A 204 -5.13 12.94 -16.50
CA SER A 204 -4.53 12.24 -15.38
C SER A 204 -4.32 13.20 -14.20
N GLN A 205 -4.35 12.68 -12.97
CA GLN A 205 -4.22 13.49 -11.78
C GLN A 205 -3.40 12.81 -10.69
N ILE A 206 -2.72 13.64 -9.90
CA ILE A 206 -2.00 13.22 -8.70
C ILE A 206 -2.42 14.11 -7.53
N THR A 207 -2.75 13.48 -6.41
CA THR A 207 -2.99 14.14 -5.12
C THR A 207 -2.06 13.54 -4.07
N VAL A 208 -1.32 14.38 -3.34
CA VAL A 208 -0.49 13.97 -2.20
C VAL A 208 -1.12 14.45 -0.90
N TYR A 209 -1.35 13.52 0.00
CA TYR A 209 -1.86 13.76 1.34
C TYR A 209 -0.73 13.59 2.36
N GLU A 210 -0.64 14.49 3.33
CA GLU A 210 0.15 14.28 4.53
C GLU A 210 -0.73 13.67 5.63
N ARG A 211 -0.23 12.65 6.32
CA ARG A 211 -0.82 12.06 7.51
C ARG A 211 0.20 11.95 8.63
N GLY A 212 -0.25 12.07 9.87
CA GLY A 212 0.63 11.99 11.03
C GLY A 212 -0.12 12.02 12.35
N LEU A 213 0.58 12.45 13.39
CA LEU A 213 0.04 12.65 14.74
C LEU A 213 -0.77 13.95 14.83
N GLY A 214 -1.51 14.13 15.93
CA GLY A 214 -2.22 15.36 16.21
C GLY A 214 -3.22 15.76 15.12
N GLY A 215 -3.10 16.99 14.62
CA GLY A 215 -3.98 17.55 13.57
C GLY A 215 -3.86 16.86 12.22
N LEU A 216 -2.81 16.05 11.99
CA LEU A 216 -2.60 15.31 10.74
C LEU A 216 -3.28 13.92 10.74
N LYS A 217 -4.00 13.54 11.80
CA LYS A 217 -4.72 12.25 11.86
C LYS A 217 -5.71 12.05 10.72
N GLU A 218 -6.46 13.11 10.42
CA GLU A 218 -7.50 13.17 9.39
C GLU A 218 -6.95 13.43 7.98
N ARG A 219 -5.62 13.54 7.86
CA ARG A 219 -4.88 13.86 6.64
C ARG A 219 -5.12 15.28 6.13
N VAL A 220 -4.14 15.83 5.44
CA VAL A 220 -4.21 17.14 4.79
C VAL A 220 -3.72 17.00 3.35
N SER A 221 -4.47 17.52 2.38
CA SER A 221 -3.99 17.60 1.00
C SER A 221 -2.86 18.63 0.92
N ARG A 222 -1.68 18.22 0.45
CA ARG A 222 -0.50 19.08 0.31
C ARG A 222 -0.15 19.40 -1.13
N PHE A 223 -0.58 18.55 -2.06
CA PHE A 223 -0.40 18.75 -3.48
C PHE A 223 -1.57 18.14 -4.23
N GLN A 224 -2.04 18.84 -5.25
CA GLN A 224 -3.00 18.31 -6.21
C GLN A 224 -2.72 18.92 -7.57
N LYS A 225 -2.60 18.07 -8.59
CA LYS A 225 -2.45 18.51 -9.98
C LYS A 225 -3.23 17.60 -10.92
N ILE A 226 -3.96 18.23 -11.84
CA ILE A 226 -4.52 17.58 -13.03
C ILE A 226 -3.59 17.96 -14.19
N TYR A 227 -3.19 16.96 -14.97
CA TYR A 227 -2.25 17.11 -16.07
C TYR A 227 -3.00 17.16 -17.40
N THR A 228 -2.62 18.10 -18.25
CA THR A 228 -3.04 18.15 -19.66
C THR A 228 -1.83 17.90 -20.54
N LYS A 229 -2.02 17.15 -21.64
CA LYS A 229 -0.99 16.94 -22.65
C LYS A 229 -0.88 18.19 -23.52
N ASP A 230 -0.44 19.30 -22.95
CA ASP A 230 -0.17 20.53 -23.68
C ASP A 230 1.33 20.67 -23.92
N ALA A 231 1.72 20.91 -25.18
CA ALA A 231 3.12 21.09 -25.57
C ALA A 231 3.78 22.36 -24.98
N THR A 232 2.99 23.19 -24.29
CA THR A 232 3.37 24.52 -23.80
C THR A 232 3.30 24.65 -22.27
N GLU A 233 3.04 23.58 -21.52
CA GLU A 233 2.98 23.63 -20.05
C GLU A 233 4.40 23.80 -19.46
N VAL A 234 4.91 25.04 -19.47
CA VAL A 234 6.18 25.41 -18.83
C VAL A 234 5.93 25.48 -17.33
N THR A 235 6.10 24.34 -16.65
CA THR A 235 6.13 24.32 -15.19
C THR A 235 7.43 25.01 -14.74
N PRO A 236 7.38 26.06 -13.90
CA PRO A 236 8.59 26.67 -13.37
C PRO A 236 9.49 25.61 -12.71
N PRO A 237 10.82 25.66 -12.88
CA PRO A 237 11.73 24.68 -12.28
C PRO A 237 11.60 24.56 -10.75
N THR A 238 11.07 25.61 -10.11
CA THR A 238 10.90 25.73 -8.66
C THR A 238 9.51 25.36 -8.17
N ALA A 239 8.56 25.05 -9.06
CA ALA A 239 7.22 24.68 -8.64
C ALA A 239 7.25 23.31 -7.91
N PRO A 240 6.49 23.16 -6.81
CA PRO A 240 6.43 21.89 -6.11
C PRO A 240 5.87 20.80 -7.04
N THR A 241 6.46 19.61 -6.94
CA THR A 241 6.04 18.40 -7.64
C THR A 241 5.47 17.41 -6.62
N ALA A 242 4.75 16.38 -7.10
CA ALA A 242 4.31 15.30 -6.21
C ALA A 242 5.52 14.66 -5.49
N CYS A 243 6.63 14.53 -6.20
CA CYS A 243 7.87 13.97 -5.66
C CYS A 243 8.50 14.85 -4.58
N SER A 244 8.65 16.15 -4.82
CA SER A 244 9.24 17.07 -3.83
C SER A 244 8.33 17.23 -2.61
N THR A 245 7.01 17.36 -2.82
CA THR A 245 6.06 17.43 -1.70
C THR A 245 6.07 16.16 -0.86
N TYR A 246 6.16 14.98 -1.47
CA TYR A 246 6.29 13.73 -0.73
C TYR A 246 7.59 13.67 0.07
N ALA A 247 8.71 14.10 -0.53
CA ALA A 247 10.00 14.16 0.14
C ALA A 247 9.98 15.12 1.35
N ASP A 248 9.34 16.28 1.23
CA ASP A 248 9.17 17.23 2.33
C ASP A 248 8.38 16.60 3.50
N ILE A 249 7.30 15.88 3.20
CA ILE A 249 6.51 15.17 4.22
C ILE A 249 7.33 14.05 4.88
N LEU A 250 8.08 13.28 4.09
CA LEU A 250 8.87 12.15 4.59
C LEU A 250 9.98 12.62 5.54
N ASN A 251 10.62 13.73 5.21
CA ASN A 251 11.69 14.36 5.98
C ASN A 251 11.16 15.23 7.12
N ASN A 252 9.85 15.40 7.27
CA ASN A 252 9.27 16.12 8.39
C ASN A 252 9.41 15.28 9.67
N HIS A 253 10.15 15.78 10.66
CA HIS A 253 10.33 15.05 11.92
C HIS A 253 9.23 15.42 12.92
N VAL A 254 9.03 14.54 13.89
CA VAL A 254 8.21 14.82 15.07
C VAL A 254 8.95 15.82 15.94
N TYR A 255 8.51 17.09 15.95
CA TYR A 255 9.22 18.17 16.63
C TYR A 255 8.43 18.75 17.80
N THR A 256 7.10 18.89 17.68
CA THR A 256 6.34 19.58 18.73
C THR A 256 6.23 18.71 19.98
N LYS A 257 6.18 19.34 21.16
CA LYS A 257 5.96 18.63 22.43
C LYS A 257 4.71 17.76 22.37
N ARG A 258 3.62 18.27 21.77
CA ARG A 258 2.37 17.54 21.61
C ARG A 258 2.51 16.27 20.76
N GLU A 259 3.18 16.36 19.61
CA GLU A 259 3.38 15.17 18.75
C GLU A 259 4.31 14.16 19.41
N ARG A 260 5.31 14.61 20.18
CA ARG A 260 6.15 13.72 20.99
C ARG A 260 5.36 13.00 22.07
N ASP A 261 4.60 13.73 22.88
CA ASP A 261 3.74 13.16 23.93
C ASP A 261 2.76 12.14 23.33
N GLU A 262 2.22 12.45 22.15
CA GLU A 262 1.35 11.53 21.43
C GLU A 262 2.10 10.29 20.92
N MET A 263 3.28 10.43 20.33
CA MET A 263 4.09 9.30 19.89
C MET A 263 4.42 8.36 21.06
N LEU A 264 4.81 8.92 22.21
CA LEU A 264 5.08 8.16 23.44
C LEU A 264 3.84 7.39 23.89
N LYS A 265 2.69 8.07 23.94
CA LYS A 265 1.41 7.44 24.27
C LYS A 265 1.09 6.28 23.33
N GLU A 266 1.22 6.48 22.02
CA GLU A 266 0.94 5.45 21.02
C GLU A 266 1.89 4.24 21.15
N CYS A 267 3.17 4.47 21.46
CA CYS A 267 4.14 3.40 21.72
C CYS A 267 3.78 2.61 22.99
N HIS A 268 3.46 3.30 24.10
CA HIS A 268 3.06 2.63 25.34
C HIS A 268 1.77 1.83 25.17
N LEU A 269 0.78 2.36 24.45
CA LEU A 269 -0.47 1.63 24.15
C LEU A 269 -0.21 0.41 23.26
N ALA A 270 0.69 0.52 22.28
CA ALA A 270 1.09 -0.62 21.45
C ALA A 270 1.81 -1.70 22.28
N LEU A 271 2.76 -1.31 23.15
CA LEU A 271 3.44 -2.23 24.07
C LEU A 271 2.45 -2.97 24.97
N LEU A 272 1.49 -2.25 25.57
CA LEU A 272 0.46 -2.87 26.41
C LEU A 272 -0.33 -3.93 25.63
N LYS A 273 -0.70 -3.64 24.37
CA LYS A 273 -1.42 -4.58 23.49
C LYS A 273 -0.61 -5.83 23.15
N THR A 274 0.72 -5.78 23.15
CA THR A 274 1.54 -6.97 22.87
C THR A 274 1.37 -8.07 23.90
N GLN A 275 1.00 -7.73 25.16
CA GLN A 275 0.91 -8.69 26.26
C GLN A 275 -0.09 -9.83 25.98
N ALA A 276 -1.21 -9.53 25.32
CA ALA A 276 -2.24 -10.52 24.97
C ALA A 276 -1.76 -11.55 23.92
N HIS A 277 -0.66 -11.27 23.21
CA HIS A 277 -0.17 -12.06 22.09
C HIS A 277 1.35 -12.29 22.15
N ALA A 278 1.94 -12.31 23.35
CA ALA A 278 3.39 -12.30 23.55
C ALA A 278 4.13 -13.43 22.81
N THR A 279 3.50 -14.60 22.61
CA THR A 279 4.09 -15.73 21.88
C THR A 279 4.05 -15.59 20.36
N LEU A 280 3.28 -14.64 19.84
CA LEU A 280 3.08 -14.39 18.40
C LEU A 280 3.74 -13.09 17.92
N VAL A 281 3.99 -12.15 18.82
CA VAL A 281 4.62 -10.86 18.51
C VAL A 281 6.15 -11.06 18.40
N PRO A 282 6.79 -10.73 17.26
CA PRO A 282 8.24 -10.85 17.12
C PRO A 282 9.02 -9.88 18.03
N ASP A 283 10.19 -10.31 18.51
CA ASP A 283 11.05 -9.52 19.41
C ASP A 283 11.39 -8.12 18.90
N PHE A 284 11.57 -7.96 17.58
CA PHE A 284 11.89 -6.65 17.00
C PHE A 284 10.81 -5.61 17.29
N VAL A 285 9.54 -6.02 17.42
CA VAL A 285 8.43 -5.10 17.72
C VAL A 285 8.64 -4.43 19.08
N TYR A 286 9.09 -5.20 20.08
CA TYR A 286 9.39 -4.67 21.41
C TYR A 286 10.57 -3.70 21.35
N ASN A 287 11.67 -4.12 20.71
CA ASN A 287 12.89 -3.33 20.59
C ASN A 287 12.61 -1.99 19.88
N ASP A 288 11.83 -2.00 18.81
CA ASP A 288 11.53 -0.82 18.02
C ASP A 288 10.61 0.15 18.80
N LEU A 289 9.60 -0.35 19.51
CA LEU A 289 8.74 0.48 20.36
C LEU A 289 9.54 1.10 21.52
N TYR A 290 10.43 0.34 22.18
CA TYR A 290 11.33 0.89 23.20
C TYR A 290 12.28 1.94 22.63
N ALA A 291 12.85 1.70 21.45
CA ALA A 291 13.71 2.67 20.78
C ALA A 291 12.98 3.98 20.49
N TYR A 292 11.72 3.94 20.07
CA TYR A 292 10.92 5.16 19.90
C TYR A 292 10.64 5.87 21.23
N ILE A 293 10.31 5.13 22.30
CA ILE A 293 10.10 5.72 23.63
C ILE A 293 11.37 6.47 24.08
N VAL A 294 12.53 5.82 24.02
CA VAL A 294 13.81 6.44 24.36
C VAL A 294 14.07 7.66 23.47
N LYS A 295 13.87 7.54 22.15
CA LYS A 295 14.11 8.63 21.19
C LYS A 295 13.28 9.88 21.48
N TYR A 296 12.01 9.73 21.85
CA TYR A 296 11.06 10.85 21.99
C TYR A 296 10.87 11.34 23.43
N VAL A 297 11.37 10.63 24.45
CA VAL A 297 11.48 11.16 25.82
C VAL A 297 12.61 12.18 25.94
N TYR A 298 13.76 11.94 25.27
CA TYR A 298 14.99 12.73 25.46
C TYR A 298 15.24 13.82 24.40
N ARG A 299 14.42 13.90 23.35
CA ARG A 299 14.49 14.92 22.29
C ARG A 299 13.20 15.69 22.30
#